data_AF-A0A0D1IVC7-F1
#
_entry.id   AF-A0A0D1IVC7-F1
#
_cell.length_a   1.000
_cell.length_b   1.000
_cell.length_c   1.000
_cell.angle_alpha   90.00
_cell.angle_beta   90.00
_cell.angle_gamma   90.00
#
_symmetry.space_group_name_H-M   'P 1'
#
loop_
_entity.id
_entity.type
_entity.pdbx_description
1 polymer ?
#
loop_
_entity_poly.entity_id
_entity_poly.type
_entity_poly.pdbx_seq_one_letter_code
_entity_poly.pdbx_strand_id
1 'polypeptide(L)' 'MREQGVSIIGEPKVKPWGQTVAYIADPDGHYIEICSPME' A
#
# COMPACT_ATOMS: atom_id res chain seq x y z
N MET A 1 4.79 -5.72 -7.45
CA MET A 1 5.51 -4.85 -6.47
C MET A 1 6.67 -5.57 -5.81
N ARG A 2 6.47 -6.66 -5.07
CA ARG A 2 7.58 -7.41 -4.42
C ARG A 2 8.65 -7.90 -5.40
N GLU A 3 8.23 -8.51 -6.49
CA GLU A 3 9.14 -9.00 -7.53
C GLU A 3 9.82 -7.87 -8.33
N GLN A 4 9.33 -6.64 -8.22
CA GLN A 4 9.89 -5.47 -8.89
C GLN A 4 10.78 -4.63 -7.96
N GLY A 5 11.10 -5.12 -6.75
CA GLY A 5 11.98 -4.41 -5.82
C GLY A 5 11.38 -3.15 -5.20
N VAL A 6 10.06 -2.97 -5.28
CA VAL A 6 9.37 -1.83 -4.66
C VAL A 6 9.44 -1.96 -3.15
N SER A 7 9.84 -0.88 -2.47
CA SER A 7 9.93 -0.84 -1.01
C SER A 7 8.52 -0.84 -0.41
N ILE A 8 8.17 -1.90 0.30
CA ILE A 8 6.88 -2.00 1.00
C ILE A 8 7.06 -1.47 2.41
N ILE A 9 6.41 -0.34 2.68
CA ILE A 9 6.44 0.34 3.99
C ILE A 9 5.40 -0.28 4.91
N GLY A 10 4.24 -0.65 4.35
CA GLY A 10 3.15 -1.28 5.06
C GLY A 10 2.48 -2.34 4.21
N GLU A 11 2.51 -3.58 4.71
CA GLU A 11 1.73 -4.68 4.14
C GLU A 11 0.24 -4.30 4.04
N PRO A 12 -0.49 -4.84 3.03
CA PRO A 12 -1.93 -4.63 2.93
C PRO A 12 -2.65 -5.04 4.22
N LYS A 13 -3.44 -4.14 4.78
CA LYS A 13 -4.24 -4.38 5.98
C LYS A 13 -5.68 -3.94 5.77
N VAL A 14 -6.61 -4.77 6.23
CA VAL A 14 -8.03 -4.46 6.26
C VAL A 14 -8.31 -3.50 7.41
N LYS A 15 -8.90 -2.36 7.08
CA LYS A 15 -9.36 -1.36 8.04
C LYS A 15 -10.73 -1.76 8.63
N PRO A 16 -11.12 -1.24 9.80
CA PRO A 16 -12.38 -1.59 10.46
C PRO A 16 -13.64 -1.38 9.61
N TRP A 17 -13.59 -0.49 8.61
CA TRP A 17 -14.67 -0.18 7.69
C TRP A 17 -14.61 -0.98 6.36
N GLY A 18 -13.84 -2.07 6.31
CA GLY A 18 -13.80 -2.99 5.16
C GLY A 18 -12.83 -2.63 4.04
N GLN A 19 -12.21 -1.44 4.06
CA GLN A 19 -11.22 -1.03 3.07
C GLN A 19 -9.87 -1.72 3.30
N THR A 20 -9.22 -2.22 2.25
CA THR A 20 -7.83 -2.70 2.32
C THR A 20 -6.87 -1.57 1.96
N VAL A 21 -5.86 -1.34 2.78
CA VAL A 21 -4.87 -0.27 2.59
C VAL A 21 -3.45 -0.82 2.71
N ALA A 22 -2.58 -0.43 1.77
CA ALA A 22 -1.15 -0.73 1.77
C ALA A 22 -0.33 0.54 1.54
N TYR A 23 0.93 0.54 2.00
CA TYR A 23 1.85 1.65 1.83
C TYR A 23 3.15 1.19 1.18
N ILE A 24 3.59 1.93 0.17
CA ILE A 24 4.87 1.70 -0.52
C ILE A 24 5.65 3.01 -0.61
N ALA A 25 6.96 2.91 -0.84
CA ALA A 25 7.79 4.02 -1.30
C ALA A 25 8.10 3.84 -2.79
N ASP A 26 8.04 4.93 -3.55
CA ASP A 26 8.67 4.99 -4.85
C ASP A 26 10.21 5.11 -4.71
N PRO A 27 10.97 4.97 -5.82
CA PRO A 27 12.43 5.12 -5.78
C PRO A 27 12.92 6.51 -5.33
N ASP A 28 12.09 7.55 -5.48
CA ASP A 28 12.39 8.93 -5.07
C ASP A 28 12.09 9.20 -3.58
N GLY A 29 11.49 8.24 -2.88
CA GLY A 29 11.16 8.31 -1.45
C GLY A 29 9.78 8.89 -1.14
N HIS A 30 8.91 9.06 -2.14
CA HIS A 30 7.51 9.43 -1.94
C HIS A 30 6.70 8.26 -1.42
N TYR A 31 5.81 8.56 -0.48
CA TYR A 31 4.89 7.59 0.10
C TYR A 31 3.65 7.49 -0.77
N ILE A 32 3.38 6.28 -1.26
CA ILE A 32 2.18 5.99 -2.05
C ILE A 32 1.27 5.10 -1.21
N GLU A 33 0.04 5.57 -1.02
CA GLU A 33 -1.05 4.82 -0.40
C GLU A 33 -1.86 4.10 -1.49
N ILE A 34 -2.05 2.80 -1.32
CA ILE A 34 -2.86 1.97 -2.21
C ILE A 34 -4.08 1.51 -1.43
N CYS A 35 -5.26 1.90 -1.91
CA CYS A 35 -6.54 1.59 -1.28
C CYS A 35 -7.41 0.77 -2.23
N SER A 36 -8.09 -0.26 -1.69
CA SER A 36 -9.23 -0.87 -2.38
C SER A 36 -10.42 0.10 -2.34
N PRO A 37 -11.35 0.04 -3.31
CA PRO A 37 -12.63 0.72 -3.16
C PRO A 37 -13.34 0.25 -1.87
N MET A 38 -14.13 1.15 -1.29
CA MET A 38 -15.13 0.81 -0.27
C MET A 38 -16.41 0.41 -0.99
N GLU A 39 -17.06 -0.66 -0.52
CA GLU A 39 -18.43 -1.02 -0.93
C GLU A 39 -19.47 -0.21 -0.14
#